data_AF-A0A4Q4XZK5-F1
#
_entry.id   AF-A0A4Q4XZK5-F1
#
_cell.length_a   1.000
_cell.length_b   1.000
_cell.length_c   1.000
_cell.angle_alpha   90.00
_cell.angle_beta   90.00
_cell.angle_gamma   90.00
#
_symmetry.space_group_name_H-M   'P 1'
#
loop_
_entity.id
_entity.type
_entity.pdbx_description
1 polymer ?
#
loop_
_entity_poly.entity_id
_entity_poly.type
_entity_poly.pdbx_seq_one_letter_code
_entity_poly.pdbx_strand_id
1 'polypeptide(L)'
;MQTLPRRAARPTASPNAWSWFVCPSCRTSQRLPAFSYAAAWQPPSYASFTSSAPHLPPPPKSGSARLTSRRLISIGGVDAPKFLQGIITSSILNREQGFYSGFLNATGRVLHDVFIYPDTLRVGVAAGDPTLDANHAFIIEVDAPQLGALMKHLKRYMLRSKLKIQALDEDHCTVWQVWDDSKRSSDSEASALLSLDQEGAVVLQDNRAPGLGYRVVSTRPSGPQVNLEQSDDTAYRIRRYLLGVPEGQGEILRGGALPLESNLDLMGGIDFRKGCYVGQELTIRTKHRGVVRKRILPCVLYAGDEAAPRQLEYKPDAAAAAARDPALAAENIPTNLSIGRHGKKGRSAGNWLRGAGNIGLALCRLQVMTDIQLPGETATAPFDPNDEFEMRLDADEGGEDGKAVKVKAFVPEWLRARLDQSNTSH
;
A
#
# COMPACT_ATOMS: atom_id res chain seq x y z
N MET A 1 56.34 39.82 20.85
CA MET A 1 56.64 40.21 22.25
C MET A 1 55.70 41.34 22.62
N GLN A 2 54.86 41.12 23.65
CA GLN A 2 54.26 42.10 24.58
C GLN A 2 53.29 43.17 23.98
N THR A 3 52.11 43.49 24.52
CA THR A 3 51.48 43.24 25.84
C THR A 3 49.97 43.59 25.75
N LEU A 4 49.13 42.87 26.49
CA LEU A 4 47.74 43.24 26.82
C LEU A 4 47.69 44.45 27.77
N PRO A 5 46.52 45.12 27.92
CA PRO A 5 45.79 44.92 29.17
C PRO A 5 44.25 44.87 29.10
N ARG A 6 43.74 43.95 29.94
CA ARG A 6 42.60 43.97 30.88
C ARG A 6 41.15 44.24 30.43
N ARG A 7 40.36 43.18 30.70
CA ARG A 7 38.90 43.08 30.88
C ARG A 7 38.30 44.17 31.79
N ALA A 8 37.15 44.69 31.39
CA ALA A 8 36.11 45.24 32.27
C ALA A 8 34.82 44.41 32.11
N ALA A 9 34.07 44.31 33.21
CA ALA A 9 33.03 43.32 33.49
C ALA A 9 31.72 43.49 32.69
N ARG A 10 31.03 42.36 32.47
CA ARG A 10 29.63 42.30 31.99
C ARG A 10 28.66 42.68 33.12
N PRO A 11 27.61 43.49 32.86
CA PRO A 11 26.42 43.48 33.67
C PRO A 11 25.42 42.42 33.16
N THR A 12 24.71 41.83 34.11
CA THR A 12 23.74 40.75 34.02
C THR A 12 22.45 41.20 33.33
N ALA A 13 21.94 40.38 32.40
CA ALA A 13 20.63 40.56 31.78
C ALA A 13 19.51 40.03 32.69
N SER A 14 18.43 40.80 32.82
CA SER A 14 17.11 40.34 33.28
C SER A 14 16.04 40.81 32.28
N PRO A 15 14.92 40.07 32.08
CA PRO A 15 14.10 40.17 30.88
C PRO A 15 12.77 40.93 31.09
N ASN A 16 12.12 41.24 29.96
CA ASN A 16 10.71 41.54 29.74
C ASN A 16 10.21 43.00 29.87
N ALA A 17 9.97 43.62 28.72
CA ALA A 17 8.69 44.25 28.36
C ALA A 17 8.74 44.75 26.91
N TRP A 18 8.13 44.04 25.96
CA TRP A 18 7.82 44.57 24.63
C TRP A 18 6.30 44.73 24.54
N SER A 19 5.86 45.99 24.42
CA SER A 19 4.47 46.37 24.22
C SER A 19 4.06 46.07 22.78
N TRP A 20 2.93 45.37 22.60
CA TRP A 20 2.35 45.10 21.30
C TRP A 20 1.37 46.22 20.95
N PHE A 21 1.65 46.96 19.88
CA PHE A 21 0.75 47.97 19.34
C PHE A 21 -0.41 47.29 18.60
N VAL A 22 -1.66 47.56 19.00
CA VAL A 22 -2.88 47.05 18.35
C VAL A 22 -3.53 48.18 17.54
N CYS A 23 -3.91 47.88 16.30
CA CYS A 23 -4.49 48.82 15.34
C CYS A 23 -5.86 49.39 15.81
N PRO A 24 -6.17 50.67 15.52
CA PRO A 24 -7.41 51.33 15.95
C PRO A 24 -8.72 50.63 15.55
N SER A 25 -8.74 49.87 14.45
CA SER A 25 -9.96 49.17 13.99
C SER A 25 -10.37 47.99 14.87
N CYS A 26 -9.48 47.45 15.69
CA CYS A 26 -9.80 46.34 16.62
C CYS A 26 -10.37 46.83 17.96
N ARG A 27 -10.35 48.14 18.24
CA ARG A 27 -10.84 48.72 19.50
C ARG A 27 -12.34 49.01 19.53
N THR A 28 -13.03 48.93 18.39
CA THR A 28 -14.42 49.41 18.25
C THR A 28 -15.49 48.33 18.28
N SER A 29 -15.13 47.03 18.40
CA SER A 29 -16.13 45.94 18.47
C SER A 29 -16.54 45.53 19.89
N GLN A 30 -16.03 46.20 20.93
CA GLN A 30 -16.40 45.94 22.32
C GLN A 30 -17.26 47.08 22.86
N ARG A 31 -18.55 47.11 22.52
CA ARG A 31 -19.63 47.73 23.32
C ARG A 31 -21.00 47.45 22.69
N LEU A 32 -21.91 46.99 23.55
CA LEU A 32 -23.40 46.93 23.51
C LEU A 32 -23.99 45.50 23.56
N PRO A 33 -25.17 45.30 24.17
CA PRO A 33 -25.39 45.25 25.62
C PRO A 33 -26.02 43.91 26.08
N ALA A 34 -26.00 43.66 27.39
CA ALA A 34 -26.54 42.46 28.02
C ALA A 34 -28.07 42.37 27.89
N PHE A 35 -28.55 41.29 27.26
CA PHE A 35 -29.92 40.79 27.41
C PHE A 35 -29.87 39.46 28.16
N SER A 36 -30.56 39.42 29.30
CA SER A 36 -30.74 38.23 30.13
C SER A 36 -31.81 37.31 29.52
N TYR A 37 -31.41 36.10 29.14
CA TYR A 37 -32.29 34.94 29.15
C TYR A 37 -31.67 33.88 30.05
N ALA A 38 -32.30 33.66 31.20
CA ALA A 38 -32.05 32.50 32.03
C ALA A 38 -32.58 31.26 31.30
N ALA A 39 -31.69 30.50 30.69
CA ALA A 39 -31.94 29.11 30.29
C ALA A 39 -30.84 28.27 30.93
N ALA A 40 -31.26 27.27 31.70
CA ALA A 40 -30.40 26.40 32.48
C ALA A 40 -29.32 25.76 31.61
N TRP A 41 -28.06 26.14 31.86
CA TRP A 41 -26.90 25.41 31.36
C TRP A 41 -26.75 24.14 32.19
N GLN A 42 -27.31 23.03 31.71
CA GLN A 42 -26.81 21.72 32.10
C GLN A 42 -25.45 21.54 31.43
N PRO A 43 -24.39 21.15 32.16
CA PRO A 43 -23.13 20.79 31.53
C PRO A 43 -23.40 19.62 30.56
N PRO A 44 -22.79 19.61 29.36
CA PRO A 44 -22.95 18.48 28.47
C PRO A 44 -22.45 17.24 29.22
N SER A 45 -23.35 16.27 29.39
CA SER A 45 -22.97 14.95 29.86
C SER A 45 -21.85 14.47 28.95
N TYR A 46 -20.68 14.19 29.54
CA TYR A 46 -19.66 13.39 28.87
C TYR A 46 -20.29 12.04 28.58
N ALA A 47 -20.91 11.90 27.40
CA ALA A 47 -21.16 10.60 26.83
C ALA A 47 -19.78 10.01 26.59
N SER A 48 -19.39 9.08 27.45
CA SER A 48 -18.27 8.19 27.19
C SER A 48 -18.60 7.47 25.89
N PHE A 49 -18.08 7.97 24.77
CA PHE A 49 -17.99 7.19 23.54
C PHE A 49 -17.01 6.07 23.85
N THR A 50 -17.54 4.93 24.27
CA THR A 50 -16.84 3.66 24.11
C THR A 50 -16.64 3.51 22.60
N SER A 51 -15.45 3.86 22.12
CA SER A 51 -14.99 3.54 20.78
C SER A 51 -14.87 2.02 20.71
N SER A 52 -15.98 1.34 20.41
CA SER A 52 -15.91 -0.03 19.93
C SER A 52 -15.19 0.05 18.59
N ALA A 53 -14.00 -0.54 18.49
CA ALA A 53 -13.29 -0.67 17.23
C ALA A 53 -14.27 -1.19 16.15
N PRO A 54 -14.27 -0.61 14.93
CA PRO A 54 -15.18 -1.05 13.89
C PRO A 54 -14.96 -2.54 13.65
N HIS A 55 -16.00 -3.34 13.85
CA HIS A 55 -16.00 -4.76 13.51
C HIS A 55 -15.89 -4.84 11.99
N LEU A 56 -14.73 -5.26 11.49
CA LEU A 56 -14.52 -5.45 10.07
C LEU A 56 -14.97 -6.87 9.71
N PRO A 57 -16.04 -7.05 8.91
CA PRO A 57 -16.54 -8.38 8.62
C PRO A 57 -15.53 -9.17 7.78
N PRO A 58 -15.54 -10.51 7.89
CA PRO A 58 -14.72 -11.35 7.01
C PRO A 58 -15.18 -11.18 5.55
N PRO A 59 -14.26 -11.22 4.57
CA PRO A 59 -14.64 -11.13 3.18
C PRO A 59 -15.50 -12.32 2.77
N PRO A 60 -16.56 -12.13 1.95
CA PRO A 60 -17.34 -13.24 1.43
C PRO A 60 -16.50 -14.12 0.49
N LYS A 61 -16.90 -15.38 0.34
CA LYS A 61 -16.25 -16.32 -0.58
C LYS A 61 -16.36 -15.89 -2.05
N SER A 62 -17.43 -15.19 -2.40
CA SER A 62 -17.67 -14.65 -3.73
C SER A 62 -18.25 -13.26 -3.59
N GLY A 63 -17.71 -12.28 -4.29
CA GLY A 63 -18.16 -10.91 -4.16
C GLY A 63 -17.55 -9.96 -5.18
N SER A 64 -18.02 -8.72 -5.13
CA SER A 64 -17.50 -7.60 -5.91
C SER A 64 -17.31 -6.39 -5.00
N ALA A 65 -16.20 -5.67 -5.13
CA ALA A 65 -15.92 -4.50 -4.31
C ALA A 65 -15.49 -3.31 -5.18
N ARG A 66 -16.12 -2.15 -4.96
CA ARG A 66 -15.65 -0.88 -5.53
C ARG A 66 -14.41 -0.43 -4.77
N LEU A 67 -13.33 -0.16 -5.50
CA LEU A 67 -12.04 0.17 -4.93
C LEU A 67 -11.87 1.69 -4.86
N THR A 68 -12.43 2.29 -3.82
CA THR A 68 -12.28 3.73 -3.54
C THR A 68 -10.85 4.11 -3.19
N SER A 69 -10.01 3.13 -2.84
CA SER A 69 -8.57 3.30 -2.67
C SER A 69 -7.81 3.52 -3.99
N ARG A 70 -8.47 3.46 -5.16
CA ARG A 70 -7.83 3.53 -6.47
C ARG A 70 -8.39 4.64 -7.35
N ARG A 71 -7.51 5.22 -8.17
CA ARG A 71 -7.82 6.29 -9.12
C ARG A 71 -7.21 6.01 -10.47
N LEU A 72 -7.74 6.65 -11.50
CA LEU A 72 -7.38 6.42 -12.88
C LEU A 72 -6.79 7.67 -13.54
N ILE A 73 -5.76 7.47 -14.36
CA ILE A 73 -5.15 8.47 -15.23
C ILE A 73 -5.27 7.96 -16.67
N SER A 74 -5.84 8.75 -17.56
CA SER A 74 -5.79 8.51 -19.00
C SER A 74 -4.53 9.16 -19.58
N ILE A 75 -3.80 8.41 -20.40
CA ILE A 75 -2.64 8.88 -21.17
C ILE A 75 -2.82 8.46 -22.63
N GLY A 76 -2.64 9.38 -23.56
CA GLY A 76 -2.81 9.08 -24.98
C GLY A 76 -2.01 9.96 -25.92
N GLY A 77 -1.55 9.39 -27.03
CA GLY A 77 -0.77 10.08 -28.05
C GLY A 77 0.20 9.14 -28.76
N VAL A 78 0.69 9.56 -29.93
CA VAL A 78 1.61 8.75 -30.75
C VAL A 78 2.89 8.35 -30.01
N ASP A 79 3.33 9.16 -29.03
CA ASP A 79 4.53 8.87 -28.23
C ASP A 79 4.23 8.10 -26.92
N ALA A 80 2.96 7.88 -26.56
CA ALA A 80 2.59 7.27 -25.28
C ALA A 80 3.21 5.88 -25.05
N PRO A 81 3.26 4.95 -26.03
CA PRO A 81 3.86 3.63 -25.82
C PRO A 81 5.35 3.73 -25.52
N LYS A 82 6.08 4.48 -26.34
CA LYS A 82 7.53 4.69 -26.17
C LYS A 82 7.83 5.38 -24.84
N PHE A 83 7.01 6.37 -24.47
CA PHE A 83 7.12 7.08 -23.21
C PHE A 83 6.94 6.15 -22.01
N LEU A 84 5.85 5.39 -21.95
CA LEU A 84 5.58 4.45 -20.86
C LEU A 84 6.64 3.35 -20.80
N GLN A 85 7.05 2.81 -21.95
CA GLN A 85 8.07 1.75 -22.03
C GLN A 85 9.37 2.13 -21.31
N GLY A 86 9.76 3.40 -21.33
CA GLY A 86 10.98 3.89 -20.69
C GLY A 86 10.87 4.19 -19.18
N ILE A 87 9.67 4.21 -18.58
CA ILE A 87 9.49 4.66 -17.18
C ILE A 87 8.76 3.65 -16.29
N ILE A 88 8.21 2.58 -16.86
CA ILE A 88 7.56 1.49 -16.12
C ILE A 88 8.43 0.22 -16.10
N THR A 89 8.23 -0.65 -15.12
CA THR A 89 9.00 -1.90 -14.94
C THR A 89 8.56 -3.07 -15.84
N SER A 90 7.33 -3.05 -16.38
CA SER A 90 6.80 -4.09 -17.28
C SER A 90 6.83 -3.66 -18.74
N SER A 91 6.83 -4.58 -19.71
CA SER A 91 6.76 -4.20 -21.13
C SER A 91 5.32 -3.83 -21.52
N ILE A 92 5.17 -2.66 -22.17
CA ILE A 92 3.93 -2.21 -22.82
C ILE A 92 3.74 -2.82 -24.21
N LEU A 93 4.81 -3.35 -24.80
CA LEU A 93 4.79 -3.87 -26.17
C LEU A 93 3.99 -5.17 -26.26
N ASN A 94 3.19 -5.32 -27.31
CA ASN A 94 2.36 -6.50 -27.60
C ASN A 94 1.42 -6.87 -26.44
N ARG A 95 0.78 -5.86 -25.84
CA ARG A 95 -0.19 -6.02 -24.74
C ARG A 95 -1.60 -5.75 -25.26
N GLU A 96 -2.38 -6.82 -25.40
CA GLU A 96 -3.81 -6.73 -25.72
C GLU A 96 -4.67 -6.57 -24.45
N GLN A 97 -4.13 -6.97 -23.30
CA GLN A 97 -4.79 -6.92 -22.00
C GLN A 97 -4.02 -6.02 -21.04
N GLY A 98 -4.70 -5.60 -19.97
CA GLY A 98 -4.06 -4.90 -18.88
C GLY A 98 -2.97 -5.72 -18.18
N PHE A 99 -2.13 -5.06 -17.40
CA PHE A 99 -1.05 -5.72 -16.66
C PHE A 99 -0.64 -4.92 -15.43
N TYR A 100 -0.04 -5.64 -14.47
CA TYR A 100 0.56 -5.05 -13.27
C TYR A 100 1.99 -4.54 -13.58
N SER A 101 2.36 -3.40 -13.00
CA SER A 101 3.66 -2.77 -13.19
C SER A 101 3.99 -1.83 -12.02
N GLY A 102 5.20 -1.30 -12.00
CA GLY A 102 5.59 -0.23 -11.10
C GLY A 102 6.29 0.93 -11.81
N PHE A 103 6.26 2.09 -11.16
CA PHE A 103 7.16 3.22 -11.43
C PHE A 103 8.26 3.23 -10.39
N LEU A 104 9.51 3.39 -10.81
CA LEU A 104 10.65 3.50 -9.90
C LEU A 104 11.23 4.92 -9.93
N ASN A 105 11.94 5.28 -8.88
CA ASN A 105 12.87 6.40 -8.96
C ASN A 105 14.17 5.97 -9.65
N ALA A 106 15.01 6.94 -10.03
CA ALA A 106 16.30 6.71 -10.71
C ALA A 106 17.28 5.80 -9.95
N THR A 107 16.96 5.50 -8.69
CA THR A 107 17.80 4.80 -7.74
C THR A 107 17.28 3.38 -7.49
N GLY A 108 16.17 3.00 -8.16
CA GLY A 108 15.57 1.66 -8.21
C GLY A 108 14.54 1.36 -7.14
N ARG A 109 13.92 2.37 -6.52
CA ARG A 109 12.97 2.21 -5.39
C ARG A 109 11.57 2.53 -5.88
N VAL A 110 10.58 1.79 -5.40
CA VAL A 110 9.19 1.87 -5.88
C VAL A 110 8.61 3.23 -5.54
N LEU A 111 8.09 3.92 -6.53
CA LEU A 111 7.30 5.14 -6.36
C LEU A 111 5.81 4.85 -6.32
N HIS A 112 5.34 3.97 -7.21
CA HIS A 112 3.94 3.61 -7.36
C HIS A 112 3.83 2.19 -7.92
N ASP A 113 2.99 1.35 -7.32
CA ASP A 113 2.43 0.16 -7.93
C ASP A 113 1.17 0.52 -8.74
N VAL A 114 1.07 -0.01 -9.96
CA VAL A 114 0.02 0.37 -10.89
C VAL A 114 -0.50 -0.83 -11.67
N PHE A 115 -1.74 -0.71 -12.13
CA PHE A 115 -2.22 -1.46 -13.28
C PHE A 115 -2.29 -0.54 -14.48
N ILE A 116 -1.99 -1.06 -15.66
CA ILE A 116 -2.06 -0.31 -16.92
C ILE A 116 -2.92 -1.12 -17.88
N TYR A 117 -3.89 -0.46 -18.50
CA TYR A 117 -4.84 -1.05 -19.44
C TYR A 117 -4.76 -0.34 -20.79
N PRO A 118 -4.75 -1.05 -21.92
CA PRO A 118 -5.12 -0.47 -23.21
C PRO A 118 -6.50 0.19 -23.10
N ASP A 119 -6.66 1.41 -23.59
CA ASP A 119 -7.92 2.15 -23.49
C ASP A 119 -8.91 1.74 -24.59
N THR A 120 -9.59 0.61 -24.38
CA THR A 120 -10.69 0.14 -25.24
C THR A 120 -12.02 0.84 -24.94
N LEU A 121 -12.14 1.49 -23.78
CA LEU A 121 -13.33 2.24 -23.34
C LEU A 121 -13.43 3.62 -23.99
N ARG A 122 -12.33 4.10 -24.59
CA ARG A 122 -12.23 5.40 -25.25
C ARG A 122 -12.57 6.53 -24.28
N VAL A 123 -11.94 6.53 -23.09
CA VAL A 123 -12.19 7.51 -22.03
C VAL A 123 -11.07 8.55 -21.90
N GLY A 124 -11.35 9.70 -21.30
CA GLY A 124 -10.37 10.76 -21.09
C GLY A 124 -9.73 11.25 -22.39
N VAL A 125 -8.42 11.01 -22.56
CA VAL A 125 -7.65 11.47 -23.72
C VAL A 125 -8.17 10.86 -25.02
N ALA A 126 -8.49 9.56 -25.02
CA ALA A 126 -8.97 8.87 -26.22
C ALA A 126 -10.39 9.35 -26.62
N ALA A 127 -11.24 9.69 -25.65
CA ALA A 127 -12.57 10.25 -25.91
C ALA A 127 -12.51 11.52 -26.77
N GLY A 128 -11.50 12.36 -26.51
CA GLY A 128 -11.27 13.63 -27.21
C GLY A 128 -10.43 13.52 -28.49
N ASP A 129 -9.95 12.34 -28.87
CA ASP A 129 -9.13 12.12 -30.05
C ASP A 129 -9.51 10.81 -30.78
N PRO A 130 -10.27 10.87 -31.89
CA PRO A 130 -10.71 9.70 -32.64
C PRO A 130 -9.57 8.97 -33.35
N THR A 131 -8.38 9.56 -33.44
CA THR A 131 -7.23 8.95 -34.13
C THR A 131 -6.44 7.99 -33.24
N LEU A 132 -6.66 8.03 -31.92
CA LEU A 132 -5.97 7.16 -30.97
C LEU A 132 -6.65 5.80 -30.87
N ASP A 133 -5.92 4.74 -31.17
CA ASP A 133 -6.33 3.37 -30.89
C ASP A 133 -5.85 2.91 -29.50
N ALA A 134 -6.23 1.69 -29.11
CA ALA A 134 -5.83 1.09 -27.83
C ALA A 134 -4.31 0.82 -27.74
N ASN A 135 -3.56 0.92 -28.84
CA ASN A 135 -2.10 0.84 -28.82
C ASN A 135 -1.44 2.18 -28.49
N HIS A 136 -2.17 3.30 -28.56
CA HIS A 136 -1.64 4.65 -28.30
C HIS A 136 -2.36 5.37 -27.16
N ALA A 137 -3.39 4.77 -26.57
CA ALA A 137 -4.09 5.27 -25.39
C ALA A 137 -4.17 4.20 -24.30
N PHE A 138 -3.89 4.61 -23.07
CA PHE A 138 -3.85 3.73 -21.91
C PHE A 138 -4.51 4.38 -20.70
N ILE A 139 -5.05 3.54 -19.82
CA ILE A 139 -5.55 3.91 -18.51
C ILE A 139 -4.57 3.36 -17.47
N ILE A 140 -4.08 4.24 -16.59
CA ILE A 140 -3.19 3.88 -15.48
C ILE A 140 -3.99 3.96 -14.19
N GLU A 141 -4.08 2.86 -13.48
CA GLU A 141 -4.68 2.76 -12.17
C GLU A 141 -3.61 2.87 -11.08
N VAL A 142 -3.84 3.77 -10.12
CA VAL A 142 -2.89 4.13 -9.06
C VAL A 142 -3.62 4.28 -7.73
N ASP A 143 -2.88 4.12 -6.63
CA ASP A 143 -3.32 4.45 -5.29
C ASP A 143 -3.88 5.88 -5.21
N ALA A 144 -5.09 6.05 -4.66
CA ALA A 144 -5.85 7.28 -4.71
C ALA A 144 -5.10 8.50 -4.13
N PRO A 145 -4.46 8.40 -2.94
CA PRO A 145 -3.67 9.51 -2.39
C PRO A 145 -2.45 9.88 -3.24
N GLN A 146 -2.04 9.01 -4.17
CA GLN A 146 -0.87 9.22 -5.03
C GLN A 146 -1.17 9.77 -6.42
N LEU A 147 -2.44 9.97 -6.77
CA LEU A 147 -2.85 10.49 -8.08
C LEU A 147 -2.03 11.75 -8.48
N GLY A 148 -2.00 12.75 -7.61
CA GLY A 148 -1.26 13.99 -7.86
C GLY A 148 0.26 13.81 -7.96
N ALA A 149 0.83 12.90 -7.14
CA ALA A 149 2.25 12.61 -7.16
C ALA A 149 2.68 11.90 -8.44
N LEU A 150 1.89 10.93 -8.91
CA LEU A 150 2.13 10.23 -10.18
C LEU A 150 1.93 11.18 -11.37
N MET A 151 0.86 11.99 -11.37
CA MET A 151 0.66 13.02 -12.42
C MET A 151 1.86 13.97 -12.55
N LYS A 152 2.43 14.43 -11.43
CA LYS A 152 3.64 15.26 -11.42
C LYS A 152 4.86 14.50 -11.92
N HIS A 153 4.99 13.22 -11.57
CA HIS A 153 6.06 12.35 -12.06
C HIS A 153 5.98 12.19 -13.58
N LEU A 154 4.82 11.82 -14.12
CA LEU A 154 4.62 11.66 -15.57
C LEU A 154 4.95 12.96 -16.33
N LYS A 155 4.43 14.11 -15.87
CA LYS A 155 4.70 15.42 -16.48
C LYS A 155 6.18 15.80 -16.47
N ARG A 156 6.96 15.36 -15.47
CA ARG A 156 8.42 15.61 -15.41
C ARG A 156 9.17 14.94 -16.56
N TYR A 157 8.75 13.72 -16.95
CA TYR A 157 9.40 12.97 -18.03
C TYR A 157 8.85 13.33 -19.41
N MET A 158 7.71 14.00 -19.50
CA MET A 158 7.01 14.39 -20.74
C MET A 158 7.69 15.60 -21.41
N LEU A 159 8.96 15.44 -21.81
CA LEU A 159 9.71 16.46 -22.55
C LEU A 159 9.54 16.25 -24.05
N ARG A 160 8.81 17.16 -24.72
CA ARG A 160 8.56 17.17 -26.17
C ARG A 160 7.79 15.96 -26.71
N SER A 161 7.33 15.05 -25.86
CA SER A 161 6.49 13.91 -26.25
C SER A 161 5.13 14.40 -26.74
N LYS A 162 4.68 13.92 -27.89
CA LYS A 162 3.35 14.14 -28.47
C LYS A 162 2.33 13.23 -27.80
N LEU A 163 2.01 13.54 -26.55
CA LEU A 163 1.00 12.86 -25.76
C LEU A 163 0.31 13.82 -24.79
N LYS A 164 -0.88 13.44 -24.33
CA LYS A 164 -1.67 14.13 -23.30
C LYS A 164 -1.87 13.20 -22.10
N ILE A 165 -2.03 13.79 -20.92
CA ILE A 165 -2.27 13.06 -19.67
C ILE A 165 -3.38 13.79 -18.91
N GLN A 166 -4.37 13.04 -18.43
CA GLN A 166 -5.53 13.55 -17.72
C GLN A 166 -5.93 12.61 -16.58
N ALA A 167 -6.28 13.15 -15.42
CA ALA A 167 -6.92 12.36 -14.37
C ALA A 167 -8.39 12.11 -14.75
N LEU A 168 -8.87 10.88 -14.58
CA LEU A 168 -10.27 10.54 -14.82
C LEU A 168 -11.13 10.86 -13.59
N ASP A 169 -12.36 11.25 -13.87
CA ASP A 169 -13.39 11.49 -12.86
C ASP A 169 -13.87 10.15 -12.27
N GLU A 170 -14.07 10.11 -10.97
CA GLU A 170 -14.53 8.92 -10.22
C GLU A 170 -15.95 8.54 -10.56
N ASP A 171 -16.76 9.50 -11.02
CA ASP A 171 -18.14 9.26 -11.43
C ASP A 171 -18.23 8.76 -12.88
N HIS A 172 -17.19 8.96 -13.69
CA HIS A 172 -17.15 8.51 -15.08
C HIS A 172 -16.45 7.16 -15.26
N CYS A 173 -15.46 6.84 -14.43
CA CYS A 173 -14.77 5.55 -14.47
C CYS A 173 -14.46 5.05 -13.07
N THR A 174 -14.95 3.86 -12.76
CA THR A 174 -14.80 3.21 -11.45
C THR A 174 -13.92 1.96 -11.56
N VAL A 175 -13.23 1.64 -10.47
CA VAL A 175 -12.37 0.45 -10.36
C VAL A 175 -13.01 -0.53 -9.39
N TRP A 176 -13.06 -1.80 -9.78
CA TRP A 176 -13.67 -2.87 -9.00
C TRP A 176 -12.75 -4.08 -8.93
N GLN A 177 -12.86 -4.82 -7.83
CA GLN A 177 -12.39 -6.20 -7.76
C GLN A 177 -13.59 -7.14 -7.76
N VAL A 178 -13.53 -8.23 -8.52
CA VAL A 178 -14.53 -9.31 -8.52
C VAL A 178 -13.84 -10.65 -8.23
N TRP A 179 -14.40 -11.48 -7.36
CA TRP A 179 -13.87 -12.81 -7.04
C TRP A 179 -14.98 -13.83 -6.78
N ASP A 180 -14.70 -15.11 -7.02
CA ASP A 180 -15.55 -16.24 -6.66
C ASP A 180 -14.67 -17.45 -6.27
N ASP A 181 -14.63 -17.80 -4.99
CA ASP A 181 -13.91 -18.98 -4.47
C ASP A 181 -14.69 -20.28 -4.61
N SER A 182 -16.00 -20.20 -4.88
CA SER A 182 -16.89 -21.36 -4.94
C SER A 182 -16.68 -22.21 -6.19
N LYS A 183 -16.17 -21.61 -7.26
CA LYS A 183 -16.00 -22.25 -8.57
C LYS A 183 -14.53 -22.29 -8.95
N ARG A 184 -13.79 -23.22 -8.32
CA ARG A 184 -12.36 -23.45 -8.62
C ARG A 184 -12.05 -23.93 -10.05
N SER A 185 -13.05 -24.16 -10.90
CA SER A 185 -12.85 -24.56 -12.29
C SER A 185 -14.15 -24.50 -13.09
N SER A 186 -14.39 -23.42 -13.83
CA SER A 186 -15.16 -23.54 -15.08
C SER A 186 -14.80 -22.39 -16.03
N ASP A 187 -14.52 -22.72 -17.29
CA ASP A 187 -14.34 -21.78 -18.41
C ASP A 187 -15.57 -20.86 -18.60
N SER A 188 -16.71 -21.20 -17.99
CA SER A 188 -17.98 -20.47 -18.05
C SER A 188 -17.96 -19.11 -17.34
N GLU A 189 -17.17 -18.91 -16.27
CA GLU A 189 -17.11 -17.63 -15.54
C GLU A 189 -16.09 -16.66 -16.13
N ALA A 190 -14.97 -17.18 -16.61
CA ALA A 190 -14.12 -16.42 -17.51
C ALA A 190 -14.97 -15.90 -18.67
N SER A 191 -15.82 -16.73 -19.27
CA SER A 191 -16.72 -16.30 -20.36
C SER A 191 -17.75 -15.23 -19.93
N ALA A 192 -18.39 -15.34 -18.75
CA ALA A 192 -19.35 -14.34 -18.25
C ALA A 192 -18.69 -13.02 -17.83
N LEU A 193 -17.50 -13.05 -17.22
CA LEU A 193 -16.73 -11.85 -16.86
C LEU A 193 -16.05 -11.25 -18.09
N LEU A 194 -15.60 -12.05 -19.06
CA LEU A 194 -15.13 -11.59 -20.37
C LEU A 194 -16.28 -10.97 -21.20
N SER A 195 -17.54 -11.36 -20.95
CA SER A 195 -18.71 -10.73 -21.58
C SER A 195 -18.92 -9.28 -21.09
N LEU A 196 -18.41 -8.90 -19.91
CA LEU A 196 -18.44 -7.52 -19.42
C LEU A 196 -17.59 -6.58 -20.29
N ASP A 197 -16.59 -7.11 -21.00
CA ASP A 197 -15.73 -6.33 -21.90
C ASP A 197 -16.53 -5.68 -23.05
N GLN A 198 -17.67 -6.28 -23.41
CA GLN A 198 -18.57 -5.75 -24.45
C GLN A 198 -19.57 -4.70 -23.93
N GLU A 199 -19.55 -4.38 -22.63
CA GLU A 199 -20.58 -3.60 -21.95
C GLU A 199 -20.07 -2.30 -21.30
N GLY A 200 -18.92 -1.80 -21.75
CA GLY A 200 -18.31 -0.58 -21.21
C GLY A 200 -17.43 -0.83 -19.99
N ALA A 201 -16.81 -2.01 -19.92
CA ALA A 201 -15.80 -2.33 -18.92
C ALA A 201 -14.53 -2.89 -19.58
N VAL A 202 -13.39 -2.76 -18.90
CA VAL A 202 -12.16 -3.50 -19.19
C VAL A 202 -11.96 -4.49 -18.07
N VAL A 203 -11.77 -5.75 -18.43
CA VAL A 203 -11.58 -6.83 -17.46
C VAL A 203 -10.16 -7.38 -17.54
N LEU A 204 -9.51 -7.51 -16.39
CA LEU A 204 -8.17 -8.05 -16.27
C LEU A 204 -8.17 -9.15 -15.21
N GLN A 205 -7.73 -10.36 -15.57
CA GLN A 205 -7.43 -11.37 -14.58
C GLN A 205 -6.27 -10.90 -13.69
N ASP A 206 -6.48 -10.90 -12.38
CA ASP A 206 -5.48 -10.47 -11.42
C ASP A 206 -4.50 -11.60 -11.10
N ASN A 207 -3.41 -11.63 -11.87
CA ASN A 207 -2.40 -12.69 -11.79
C ASN A 207 -1.37 -12.51 -10.65
N ARG A 208 -1.53 -11.48 -9.80
CA ARG A 208 -0.60 -11.23 -8.68
C ARG A 208 -0.57 -12.41 -7.71
N ALA A 209 -1.71 -13.02 -7.42
CA ALA A 209 -1.82 -14.28 -6.71
C ALA A 209 -2.93 -15.18 -7.31
N PRO A 210 -2.76 -16.51 -7.33
CA PRO A 210 -3.81 -17.42 -7.75
C PRO A 210 -5.10 -17.21 -6.95
N GLY A 211 -6.24 -17.14 -7.64
CA GLY A 211 -7.55 -16.95 -7.01
C GLY A 211 -7.85 -15.52 -6.56
N LEU A 212 -7.00 -14.53 -6.82
CA LEU A 212 -7.28 -13.13 -6.41
C LEU A 212 -8.49 -12.53 -7.14
N GLY A 213 -8.85 -13.09 -8.29
CA GLY A 213 -10.05 -12.74 -9.07
C GLY A 213 -9.71 -11.84 -10.26
N TYR A 214 -10.58 -10.89 -10.52
CA TYR A 214 -10.54 -10.01 -11.68
C TYR A 214 -10.62 -8.55 -11.25
N ARG A 215 -9.79 -7.74 -11.91
CA ARG A 215 -9.83 -6.28 -11.85
C ARG A 215 -10.74 -5.78 -12.97
N VAL A 216 -11.66 -4.87 -12.65
CA VAL A 216 -12.62 -4.33 -13.61
C VAL A 216 -12.59 -2.81 -13.58
N VAL A 217 -12.30 -2.18 -14.71
CA VAL A 217 -12.49 -0.74 -14.92
C VAL A 217 -13.82 -0.56 -15.65
N SER A 218 -14.76 0.17 -15.08
CA SER A 218 -16.13 0.31 -15.60
C SER A 218 -16.48 1.76 -15.84
N THR A 219 -17.09 2.08 -16.99
CA THR A 219 -17.68 3.40 -17.25
C THR A 219 -19.05 3.59 -16.60
N ARG A 220 -19.65 2.51 -16.06
CA ARG A 220 -20.89 2.56 -15.30
C ARG A 220 -20.61 2.99 -13.85
N PRO A 221 -21.28 4.03 -13.31
CA PRO A 221 -21.12 4.43 -11.91
C PRO A 221 -21.53 3.33 -10.92
N SER A 222 -22.54 2.53 -11.29
CA SER A 222 -23.03 1.39 -10.51
C SER A 222 -22.10 0.17 -10.54
N GLY A 223 -21.05 0.19 -11.38
CA GLY A 223 -20.12 -0.91 -11.53
C GLY A 223 -20.57 -1.99 -12.53
N PRO A 224 -19.80 -3.09 -12.61
CA PRO A 224 -20.13 -4.22 -13.46
C PRO A 224 -21.43 -4.89 -12.99
N GLN A 225 -22.28 -5.31 -13.94
CA GLN A 225 -23.51 -6.05 -13.64
C GLN A 225 -23.16 -7.52 -13.41
N VAL A 226 -22.79 -7.84 -12.17
CA VAL A 226 -22.49 -9.21 -11.73
C VAL A 226 -23.48 -9.64 -10.67
N ASN A 227 -23.97 -10.88 -10.75
CA ASN A 227 -24.86 -11.46 -9.74
C ASN A 227 -24.04 -11.99 -8.55
N LEU A 228 -23.34 -11.09 -7.85
CA LEU A 228 -22.46 -11.37 -6.72
C LEU A 228 -22.76 -10.40 -5.58
N GLU A 229 -22.44 -10.81 -4.36
CA GLU A 229 -22.54 -9.92 -3.19
C GLU A 229 -21.64 -8.71 -3.38
N GLN A 230 -22.18 -7.51 -3.15
CA GLN A 230 -21.39 -6.29 -3.16
C GLN A 230 -20.76 -6.05 -1.78
N SER A 231 -19.44 -5.97 -1.74
CA SER A 231 -18.62 -5.71 -0.56
C SER A 231 -17.86 -4.39 -0.70
N ASP A 232 -17.13 -4.02 0.34
CA ASP A 232 -16.33 -2.79 0.38
C ASP A 232 -14.84 -3.02 0.11
N ASP A 233 -14.10 -1.91 0.00
CA ASP A 233 -12.64 -1.91 -0.18
C ASP A 233 -11.91 -2.65 0.97
N THR A 234 -12.48 -2.63 2.18
CA THR A 234 -11.93 -3.32 3.35
C THR A 234 -11.97 -4.84 3.19
N ALA A 235 -13.08 -5.41 2.75
CA ALA A 235 -13.19 -6.84 2.47
C ALA A 235 -12.14 -7.29 1.45
N TYR A 236 -11.95 -6.51 0.38
CA TYR A 236 -10.89 -6.75 -0.59
C TYR A 236 -9.49 -6.65 0.02
N ARG A 237 -9.22 -5.67 0.88
CA ARG A 237 -7.94 -5.52 1.60
C ARG A 237 -7.64 -6.74 2.49
N ILE A 238 -8.62 -7.21 3.26
CA ILE A 238 -8.48 -8.41 4.10
C ILE A 238 -8.18 -9.63 3.24
N ARG A 239 -8.90 -9.81 2.12
CA ARG A 239 -8.64 -10.87 1.15
C ARG A 239 -7.19 -10.82 0.63
N ARG A 240 -6.69 -9.64 0.27
CA ARG A 240 -5.29 -9.47 -0.15
C ARG A 240 -4.29 -9.85 0.95
N TYR A 241 -4.56 -9.50 2.21
CA TYR A 241 -3.70 -9.88 3.33
C TYR A 241 -3.68 -11.39 3.54
N LEU A 242 -4.81 -12.08 3.41
CA LEU A 242 -4.85 -13.55 3.45
C LEU A 242 -4.07 -14.21 2.30
N LEU A 243 -3.92 -13.53 1.16
CA LEU A 243 -3.13 -13.99 0.03
C LEU A 243 -1.68 -13.47 0.04
N GLY A 244 -1.31 -12.59 0.98
CA GLY A 244 0.03 -11.99 1.03
C GLY A 244 0.33 -11.01 -0.11
N VAL A 245 -0.69 -10.31 -0.63
CA VAL A 245 -0.57 -9.41 -1.80
C VAL A 245 -0.56 -7.94 -1.34
N PRO A 246 0.57 -7.23 -1.44
CA PRO A 246 0.61 -5.80 -1.15
C PRO A 246 0.02 -4.95 -2.30
N GLU A 247 -0.64 -3.84 -1.96
CA GLU A 247 -1.18 -2.85 -2.90
C GLU A 247 -1.18 -1.44 -2.27
N GLY A 248 -0.71 -0.44 -3.01
CA GLY A 248 -0.71 0.96 -2.59
C GLY A 248 0.35 1.35 -1.56
N GLN A 249 0.44 2.66 -1.25
CA GLN A 249 1.58 3.21 -0.51
C GLN A 249 1.57 2.96 1.00
N GLY A 250 0.45 2.51 1.56
CA GLY A 250 0.39 2.03 2.94
C GLY A 250 1.12 0.70 3.14
N GLU A 251 1.39 -0.03 2.05
CA GLU A 251 1.95 -1.38 2.09
C GLU A 251 3.27 -1.46 1.31
N ILE A 252 3.40 -0.68 0.22
CA ILE A 252 4.62 -0.57 -0.58
C ILE A 252 5.19 0.84 -0.42
N LEU A 253 6.06 1.06 0.55
CA LEU A 253 6.48 2.41 0.96
C LEU A 253 7.17 3.23 -0.13
N ARG A 254 6.70 4.46 -0.34
CA ARG A 254 7.14 5.31 -1.45
C ARG A 254 8.61 5.70 -1.33
N GLY A 255 9.39 5.39 -2.35
CA GLY A 255 10.81 5.74 -2.43
C GLY A 255 11.73 4.97 -1.49
N GLY A 256 11.18 4.21 -0.53
CA GLY A 256 11.93 3.34 0.37
C GLY A 256 11.86 1.86 -0.01
N ALA A 257 10.73 1.40 -0.55
CA ALA A 257 10.52 0.00 -0.90
C ALA A 257 11.35 -0.42 -2.12
N LEU A 258 11.91 -1.63 -2.07
CA LEU A 258 12.58 -2.26 -3.20
C LEU A 258 11.59 -3.15 -3.97
N PRO A 259 11.63 -3.18 -5.31
CA PRO A 259 10.66 -3.93 -6.11
C PRO A 259 10.63 -5.43 -5.77
N LEU A 260 11.81 -6.05 -5.67
CA LEU A 260 11.91 -7.48 -5.36
C LEU A 260 11.54 -7.77 -3.89
N GLU A 261 11.85 -6.86 -2.95
CA GLU A 261 11.39 -7.02 -1.55
C GLU A 261 9.87 -6.87 -1.44
N SER A 262 9.22 -6.19 -2.39
CA SER A 262 7.77 -6.00 -2.43
C SER A 262 7.05 -7.02 -3.32
N ASN A 263 7.75 -8.08 -3.74
CA ASN A 263 7.24 -9.16 -4.59
C ASN A 263 6.76 -8.74 -5.98
N LEU A 264 7.16 -7.57 -6.51
CA LEU A 264 6.76 -7.16 -7.86
C LEU A 264 7.26 -8.15 -8.92
N ASP A 265 8.43 -8.75 -8.72
CA ASP A 265 8.98 -9.79 -9.59
C ASP A 265 8.11 -11.05 -9.60
N LEU A 266 7.68 -11.51 -8.42
CA LEU A 266 6.84 -12.71 -8.29
C LEU A 266 5.41 -12.45 -8.73
N MET A 267 4.91 -11.22 -8.65
CA MET A 267 3.55 -10.83 -9.05
C MET A 267 3.44 -10.43 -10.52
N GLY A 268 4.49 -10.62 -11.33
CA GLY A 268 4.49 -10.30 -12.77
C GLY A 268 4.58 -8.80 -13.10
N GLY A 269 4.98 -7.98 -12.12
CA GLY A 269 5.13 -6.53 -12.24
C GLY A 269 6.50 -6.07 -12.73
N ILE A 270 7.40 -6.98 -13.10
CA ILE A 270 8.71 -6.65 -13.69
C ILE A 270 8.93 -7.57 -14.90
N ASP A 271 9.29 -6.97 -16.03
CA ASP A 271 9.79 -7.72 -17.18
C ASP A 271 11.32 -7.61 -17.22
N PHE A 272 12.03 -8.71 -16.99
CA PHE A 272 13.50 -8.72 -17.04
C PHE A 272 14.05 -8.79 -18.47
N ARG A 273 13.19 -8.97 -19.48
CA ARG A 273 13.58 -9.08 -20.89
C ARG A 273 13.28 -7.82 -21.71
N LYS A 274 12.66 -6.80 -21.10
CA LYS A 274 12.38 -5.53 -21.78
C LYS A 274 13.64 -4.66 -21.86
N GLY A 275 13.57 -3.63 -22.71
CA GLY A 275 14.61 -2.60 -22.83
C GLY A 275 14.69 -1.66 -21.62
N CYS A 276 15.59 -0.68 -21.72
CA CYS A 276 15.91 0.21 -20.60
C CYS A 276 14.70 0.96 -20.02
N TYR A 277 14.60 0.98 -18.69
CA TYR A 277 13.64 1.79 -17.96
C TYR A 277 14.26 2.46 -16.73
N VAL A 278 13.62 3.52 -16.22
CA VAL A 278 14.10 4.27 -15.04
C VAL A 278 14.27 3.36 -13.81
N GLY A 279 15.46 3.34 -13.22
CA GLY A 279 15.74 2.62 -11.98
C GLY A 279 15.98 1.11 -12.15
N GLN A 280 16.22 0.65 -13.38
CA GLN A 280 16.43 -0.77 -13.66
C GLN A 280 17.72 -1.33 -13.05
N GLU A 281 18.76 -0.52 -12.87
CA GLU A 281 20.13 -0.99 -12.59
C GLU A 281 20.18 -1.79 -11.29
N LEU A 282 19.54 -1.27 -10.24
CA LEU A 282 19.46 -1.95 -8.95
C LEU A 282 18.62 -3.23 -9.03
N THR A 283 17.50 -3.18 -9.77
CA THR A 283 16.56 -4.29 -9.94
C THR A 283 17.23 -5.47 -10.64
N ILE A 284 17.85 -5.21 -11.79
CA ILE A 284 18.57 -6.20 -12.62
C ILE A 284 19.77 -6.75 -11.86
N ARG A 285 20.57 -5.89 -11.21
CA ARG A 285 21.72 -6.34 -10.41
C ARG A 285 21.29 -7.28 -9.29
N THR A 286 20.19 -6.96 -8.60
CA THR A 286 19.67 -7.80 -7.52
C THR A 286 19.15 -9.14 -8.06
N LYS A 287 18.49 -9.15 -9.22
CA LYS A 287 18.01 -10.39 -9.86
C LYS A 287 19.15 -11.35 -10.26
N HIS A 288 20.24 -10.85 -10.83
CA HIS A 288 21.30 -11.72 -11.38
C HIS A 288 22.46 -12.02 -10.43
N ARG A 289 22.74 -11.14 -9.47
CA ARG A 289 23.92 -11.25 -8.60
C ARG A 289 23.58 -11.11 -7.12
N GLY A 290 22.36 -10.73 -6.79
CA GLY A 290 21.92 -10.50 -5.43
C GLY A 290 21.08 -11.64 -4.89
N VAL A 291 20.92 -11.64 -3.57
CA VAL A 291 19.97 -12.49 -2.86
C VAL A 291 18.91 -11.60 -2.23
N VAL A 292 17.64 -11.87 -2.53
CA VAL A 292 16.51 -11.13 -1.92
C VAL A 292 16.22 -11.72 -0.55
N ARG A 293 16.76 -11.08 0.50
CA ARG A 293 16.66 -11.59 1.88
C ARG A 293 15.40 -11.22 2.62
N LYS A 294 14.74 -10.15 2.16
CA LYS A 294 13.53 -9.62 2.76
C LYS A 294 12.42 -9.63 1.73
N ARG A 295 11.23 -10.06 2.14
CA ARG A 295 10.03 -9.95 1.32
C ARG A 295 8.85 -9.55 2.18
N ILE A 296 7.89 -8.86 1.56
CA ILE A 296 6.59 -8.61 2.19
C ILE A 296 5.88 -9.97 2.36
N LEU A 297 5.51 -10.29 3.59
CA LEU A 297 4.78 -11.51 3.95
C LEU A 297 3.53 -11.17 4.76
N PRO A 298 2.46 -11.97 4.62
CA PRO A 298 1.32 -11.88 5.51
C PRO A 298 1.66 -12.35 6.92
N CYS A 299 1.09 -11.67 7.89
CA CYS A 299 1.34 -11.88 9.30
C CYS A 299 0.03 -11.95 10.08
N VAL A 300 0.03 -12.76 11.14
CA VAL A 300 -1.05 -12.83 12.14
C VAL A 300 -0.54 -12.28 13.46
N LEU A 301 -1.32 -11.41 14.08
CA LEU A 301 -1.14 -10.90 15.43
C LEU A 301 -1.86 -11.79 16.43
N TYR A 302 -1.24 -12.03 17.58
CA TYR A 302 -1.81 -12.85 18.65
C TYR A 302 -1.33 -12.35 20.02
N ALA A 303 -2.07 -12.70 21.07
CA ALA A 303 -1.75 -12.25 22.42
C ALA A 303 -0.52 -13.01 22.98
N GLY A 304 0.16 -12.39 23.95
CA GLY A 304 1.37 -12.97 24.55
C GLY A 304 1.16 -14.32 25.25
N ASP A 305 -0.04 -14.51 25.81
CA ASP A 305 -0.53 -15.70 26.51
C ASP A 305 -1.14 -16.77 25.57
N GLU A 306 -1.31 -16.45 24.29
CA GLU A 306 -1.85 -17.39 23.30
C GLU A 306 -0.74 -18.18 22.60
N ALA A 307 -1.06 -19.43 22.23
CA ALA A 307 -0.16 -20.22 21.40
C ALA A 307 -0.04 -19.61 19.99
N ALA A 308 1.18 -19.63 19.44
CA ALA A 308 1.44 -19.09 18.12
C ALA A 308 0.52 -19.71 17.05
N PRO A 309 -0.11 -18.89 16.17
CA PRO A 309 -1.09 -19.37 15.20
C PRO A 309 -0.45 -20.37 14.24
N ARG A 310 -1.19 -21.42 13.89
CA ARG A 310 -0.70 -22.46 12.96
C ARG A 310 -1.05 -22.18 11.51
N GLN A 311 -2.02 -21.30 11.27
CA GLN A 311 -2.52 -20.96 9.94
C GLN A 311 -2.73 -19.45 9.84
N LEU A 312 -2.65 -18.94 8.61
CA LEU A 312 -3.02 -17.58 8.27
C LEU A 312 -4.55 -17.50 8.20
N GLU A 313 -5.15 -16.93 9.23
CA GLU A 313 -6.60 -16.84 9.37
C GLU A 313 -7.01 -15.45 9.86
N TYR A 314 -8.01 -14.89 9.18
CA TYR A 314 -8.64 -13.65 9.61
C TYR A 314 -9.70 -13.95 10.66
N LYS A 315 -9.57 -13.32 11.82
CA LYS A 315 -10.51 -13.45 12.92
C LYS A 315 -10.97 -12.04 13.30
N PRO A 316 -12.16 -11.62 12.87
CA PRO A 316 -12.69 -10.29 13.18
C PRO A 316 -12.81 -10.11 14.70
N ASP A 317 -13.12 -11.18 15.42
CA ASP A 317 -13.25 -11.20 16.87
C ASP A 317 -11.93 -11.50 17.60
N ALA A 318 -10.88 -12.02 16.93
CA ALA A 318 -9.54 -12.10 17.54
C ALA A 318 -8.76 -10.79 17.47
N ALA A 319 -9.37 -9.75 16.87
CA ALA A 319 -9.19 -8.40 17.37
C ALA A 319 -9.47 -8.29 18.88
N ALA A 320 -9.91 -9.35 19.57
CA ALA A 320 -9.93 -9.47 21.02
C ALA A 320 -8.56 -9.48 21.72
N ALA A 321 -7.46 -9.76 21.02
CA ALA A 321 -6.14 -9.37 21.53
C ALA A 321 -6.05 -7.83 21.69
N ALA A 322 -6.74 -7.09 20.81
CA ALA A 322 -7.00 -5.65 20.94
C ALA A 322 -8.29 -5.29 21.72
N ALA A 323 -9.18 -6.24 22.06
CA ALA A 323 -10.27 -5.99 23.01
C ALA A 323 -9.74 -5.86 24.44
N ARG A 324 -8.51 -6.31 24.72
CA ARG A 324 -7.78 -5.96 25.93
C ARG A 324 -7.12 -4.58 25.82
N ASP A 325 -6.60 -4.23 24.65
CA ASP A 325 -5.99 -2.91 24.38
C ASP A 325 -6.15 -2.46 22.92
N PRO A 326 -7.01 -1.47 22.63
CA PRO A 326 -7.25 -0.99 21.27
C PRO A 326 -5.98 -0.50 20.55
N ALA A 327 -4.95 -0.06 21.29
CA ALA A 327 -3.68 0.37 20.69
C ALA A 327 -2.92 -0.77 19.98
N LEU A 328 -3.22 -2.03 20.32
CA LEU A 328 -2.61 -3.23 19.74
C LEU A 328 -3.38 -3.78 18.53
N ALA A 329 -4.48 -3.14 18.12
CA ALA A 329 -5.18 -3.51 16.89
C ALA A 329 -4.27 -3.31 15.67
N ALA A 330 -4.31 -4.22 14.71
CA ALA A 330 -3.43 -4.19 13.53
C ALA A 330 -3.47 -2.86 12.74
N GLU A 331 -4.62 -2.17 12.77
CA GLU A 331 -4.82 -0.87 12.11
C GLU A 331 -4.11 0.27 12.82
N ASN A 332 -3.90 0.14 14.14
CA ASN A 332 -3.32 1.17 15.00
C ASN A 332 -1.80 1.01 15.16
N ILE A 333 -1.24 -0.14 14.76
CA ILE A 333 0.20 -0.37 14.81
C ILE A 333 0.89 0.51 13.75
N PRO A 334 1.85 1.36 14.15
CA PRO A 334 2.56 2.25 13.22
C PRO A 334 3.28 1.48 12.09
N THR A 335 3.17 2.00 10.88
CA THR A 335 3.99 1.57 9.75
C THR A 335 5.48 1.71 10.08
N ASN A 336 6.30 0.77 9.62
CA ASN A 336 7.72 0.61 9.93
C ASN A 336 8.07 0.25 11.38
N LEU A 337 7.12 -0.10 12.24
CA LEU A 337 7.44 -0.59 13.56
C LEU A 337 8.30 -1.86 13.47
N SER A 338 9.43 -1.88 14.18
CA SER A 338 10.39 -2.98 14.13
C SER A 338 9.84 -4.24 14.79
N ILE A 339 10.04 -5.37 14.15
CA ILE A 339 9.72 -6.70 14.65
C ILE A 339 10.99 -7.32 15.23
N GLY A 340 10.98 -7.64 16.52
CA GLY A 340 12.07 -8.30 17.25
C GLY A 340 11.79 -9.78 17.51
N ARG A 341 12.83 -10.54 17.86
CA ARG A 341 12.67 -11.88 18.45
C ARG A 341 12.23 -11.73 19.90
N HIS A 342 11.17 -12.42 20.29
CA HIS A 342 10.67 -12.39 21.66
C HIS A 342 11.73 -12.91 22.64
N GLY A 343 11.95 -12.18 23.73
CA GLY A 343 12.92 -12.54 24.79
C GLY A 343 14.40 -12.51 24.36
N LYS A 344 14.73 -12.02 23.15
CA LYS A 344 16.10 -12.01 22.64
C LYS A 344 16.48 -10.61 22.13
N LYS A 345 17.59 -10.05 22.62
CA LYS A 345 18.18 -8.85 22.04
C LYS A 345 18.88 -9.20 20.72
N GLY A 346 18.69 -8.39 19.70
CA GLY A 346 19.31 -8.66 18.40
C GLY A 346 18.82 -7.73 17.30
N ARG A 347 19.30 -8.00 16.08
CA ARG A 347 18.91 -7.24 14.89
C ARG A 347 17.44 -7.53 14.57
N SER A 348 16.69 -6.48 14.21
CA SER A 348 15.30 -6.57 13.72
C SER A 348 15.10 -7.73 12.73
N ALA A 349 14.05 -8.51 12.93
CA ALA A 349 13.62 -9.60 12.06
C ALA A 349 12.80 -9.10 10.86
N GLY A 350 12.20 -7.91 10.96
CA GLY A 350 11.37 -7.29 9.94
C GLY A 350 10.75 -5.99 10.42
N ASN A 351 9.93 -5.38 9.59
CA ASN A 351 9.17 -4.19 9.94
C ASN A 351 7.69 -4.36 9.55
N TRP A 352 6.78 -3.96 10.43
CA TRP A 352 5.35 -3.91 10.14
C TRP A 352 5.04 -2.87 9.05
N LEU A 353 4.02 -3.14 8.23
CA LEU A 353 3.60 -2.20 7.18
C LEU A 353 2.20 -1.68 7.49
N ARG A 354 1.21 -2.57 7.45
CA ARG A 354 -0.21 -2.24 7.66
C ARG A 354 -0.98 -3.50 7.97
N GLY A 355 -2.09 -3.39 8.71
CA GLY A 355 -3.00 -4.51 8.92
C GLY A 355 -4.47 -4.12 9.09
N ALA A 356 -5.28 -5.14 9.30
CA ALA A 356 -6.72 -5.09 9.51
C ALA A 356 -7.12 -6.22 10.48
N GLY A 357 -7.86 -5.90 11.54
CA GLY A 357 -8.21 -6.86 12.61
C GLY A 357 -6.97 -7.50 13.24
N ASN A 358 -6.79 -8.82 13.07
CA ASN A 358 -5.66 -9.60 13.60
C ASN A 358 -4.61 -9.95 12.54
N ILE A 359 -4.71 -9.45 11.30
CA ILE A 359 -3.76 -9.77 10.23
C ILE A 359 -3.16 -8.51 9.60
N GLY A 360 -2.09 -8.67 8.85
CA GLY A 360 -1.51 -7.60 8.05
C GLY A 360 -0.32 -8.06 7.25
N LEU A 361 0.43 -7.09 6.73
CA LEU A 361 1.65 -7.32 5.97
C LEU A 361 2.85 -6.74 6.72
N ALA A 362 3.98 -7.43 6.61
CA ALA A 362 5.25 -6.98 7.14
C ALA A 362 6.39 -7.29 6.16
N LEU A 363 7.41 -6.43 6.14
CA LEU A 363 8.66 -6.71 5.45
C LEU A 363 9.51 -7.64 6.32
N CYS A 364 9.53 -8.93 6.01
CA CYS A 364 10.13 -9.97 6.83
C CYS A 364 11.47 -10.45 6.26
N ARG A 365 12.44 -10.73 7.12
CA ARG A 365 13.64 -11.49 6.74
C ARG A 365 13.29 -12.96 6.62
N LEU A 366 13.45 -13.49 5.41
CA LEU A 366 13.04 -14.84 5.04
C LEU A 366 13.70 -15.89 5.95
N GLN A 367 15.03 -15.95 6.00
CA GLN A 367 15.76 -16.95 6.80
C GLN A 367 15.68 -16.74 8.32
N VAL A 368 15.03 -15.67 8.81
CA VAL A 368 14.86 -15.40 10.24
C VAL A 368 13.46 -15.77 10.68
N MET A 369 12.44 -15.31 9.94
CA MET A 369 11.04 -15.47 10.31
C MET A 369 10.36 -16.68 9.66
N THR A 370 11.01 -17.33 8.71
CA THR A 370 10.43 -18.44 7.93
C THR A 370 11.46 -19.52 7.63
N ASP A 371 10.97 -20.69 7.24
CA ASP A 371 11.75 -21.84 6.81
C ASP A 371 12.35 -21.69 5.39
N ILE A 372 12.12 -20.57 4.70
CA ILE A 372 12.65 -20.31 3.36
C ILE A 372 14.17 -20.26 3.39
N GLN A 373 14.78 -21.17 2.64
CA GLN A 373 16.22 -21.21 2.41
C GLN A 373 16.60 -20.33 1.23
N LEU A 374 17.73 -19.62 1.36
CA LEU A 374 18.27 -18.79 0.30
C LEU A 374 19.59 -19.39 -0.20
N PRO A 375 19.89 -19.34 -1.51
CA PRO A 375 21.12 -19.91 -2.05
C PRO A 375 22.38 -19.30 -1.42
N GLY A 376 23.33 -20.17 -1.05
CA GLY A 376 24.70 -19.78 -0.74
C GLY A 376 24.98 -19.15 0.63
N GLU A 377 24.01 -19.08 1.56
CA GLU A 377 24.22 -18.43 2.86
C GLU A 377 23.51 -19.06 4.06
N THR A 378 24.25 -19.14 5.16
CA THR A 378 23.74 -19.42 6.50
C THR A 378 23.45 -18.10 7.22
N ALA A 379 22.20 -17.84 7.59
CA ALA A 379 21.87 -16.66 8.39
C ALA A 379 22.59 -16.70 9.76
N THR A 380 23.04 -15.53 10.25
CA THR A 380 23.70 -15.39 11.57
C THR A 380 22.82 -15.86 12.72
N ALA A 381 21.50 -15.77 12.56
CA ALA A 381 20.49 -16.36 13.44
C ALA A 381 19.43 -17.01 12.54
N PRO A 382 19.59 -18.31 12.21
CA PRO A 382 18.67 -19.01 11.32
C PRO A 382 17.29 -19.16 11.97
N PHE A 383 16.33 -19.54 11.14
CA PHE A 383 14.97 -19.84 11.56
C PHE A 383 14.95 -21.01 12.56
N ASP A 384 14.27 -20.79 13.68
CA ASP A 384 13.89 -21.82 14.64
C ASP A 384 12.35 -21.80 14.72
N PRO A 385 11.65 -22.94 14.53
CA PRO A 385 10.19 -22.98 14.62
C PRO A 385 9.65 -22.60 16.01
N ASN A 386 10.48 -22.61 17.05
CA ASN A 386 10.13 -22.17 18.40
C ASN A 386 10.38 -20.67 18.64
N ASP A 387 11.02 -19.95 17.70
CA ASP A 387 11.16 -18.51 17.82
C ASP A 387 9.80 -17.82 17.68
N GLU A 388 9.47 -17.01 18.68
CA GLU A 388 8.36 -16.07 18.61
C GLU A 388 8.88 -14.67 18.27
N PHE A 389 8.04 -13.86 17.65
CA PHE A 389 8.37 -12.49 17.28
C PHE A 389 7.35 -11.53 17.88
N GLU A 390 7.79 -10.32 18.17
CA GLU A 390 6.96 -9.30 18.81
C GLU A 390 7.26 -7.90 18.27
N MET A 391 6.28 -7.03 18.44
CA MET A 391 6.41 -5.60 18.27
C MET A 391 6.10 -4.93 19.60
N ARG A 392 6.88 -3.91 19.95
CA ARG A 392 6.65 -3.11 21.17
C ARG A 392 6.29 -1.68 20.76
N LEU A 393 5.15 -1.18 21.24
CA LEU A 393 4.78 0.23 21.14
C LEU A 393 5.29 1.00 22.35
N ASP A 394 5.56 2.28 22.17
CA ASP A 394 5.95 3.23 23.21
C ASP A 394 7.18 2.82 24.03
N ALA A 395 7.98 1.90 23.51
CA ALA A 395 9.28 1.59 24.07
C ALA A 395 10.24 2.72 23.69
N ASP A 396 10.66 3.53 24.67
CA ASP A 396 11.89 4.32 24.54
C ASP A 396 13.03 3.37 24.12
N GLU A 397 14.00 3.86 23.33
CA GLU A 397 15.10 3.04 22.81
C GLU A 397 15.77 2.18 23.90
N GLY A 398 15.37 0.92 24.02
CA GLY A 398 15.89 -0.04 25.00
C GLY A 398 15.08 -0.27 26.29
N GLY A 399 13.89 0.33 26.45
CA GLY A 399 12.99 0.09 27.59
C GLY A 399 12.15 -1.19 27.46
N GLU A 400 11.96 -1.91 28.57
CA GLU A 400 11.11 -3.12 28.63
C GLU A 400 9.62 -2.80 28.89
N ASP A 401 9.26 -1.56 29.23
CA ASP A 401 7.92 -1.15 29.71
C ASP A 401 6.90 -0.80 28.60
N GLY A 402 7.13 -1.23 27.35
CA GLY A 402 6.24 -0.96 26.22
C GLY A 402 5.14 -2.01 26.04
N LYS A 403 3.96 -1.60 25.54
CA LYS A 403 2.88 -2.53 25.18
C LYS A 403 3.36 -3.44 24.04
N ALA A 404 3.27 -4.75 24.22
CA ALA A 404 3.77 -5.73 23.26
C ALA A 404 2.64 -6.53 22.61
N VAL A 405 2.79 -6.82 21.32
CA VAL A 405 1.94 -7.76 20.58
C VAL A 405 2.80 -8.75 19.84
N LYS A 406 2.47 -10.04 19.92
CA LYS A 406 3.19 -11.07 19.19
C LYS A 406 2.73 -11.12 17.74
N VAL A 407 3.64 -11.46 16.85
CA VAL A 407 3.43 -11.51 15.41
C VAL A 407 4.04 -12.78 14.82
N LYS A 408 3.35 -13.41 13.88
CA LYS A 408 3.85 -14.57 13.15
C LYS A 408 3.68 -14.37 11.65
N ALA A 409 4.77 -14.51 10.90
CA ALA A 409 4.76 -14.45 9.45
C ALA A 409 4.38 -15.81 8.84
N PHE A 410 3.71 -15.75 7.70
CA PHE A 410 3.34 -16.91 6.89
C PHE A 410 3.85 -16.74 5.47
N VAL A 411 4.17 -17.86 4.82
CA VAL A 411 4.58 -17.88 3.41
C VAL A 411 3.46 -18.56 2.61
N PRO A 412 2.66 -17.80 1.83
CA PRO A 412 1.65 -18.38 0.97
C PRO A 412 2.25 -19.41 -0.01
N GLU A 413 1.49 -20.46 -0.32
CA GLU A 413 1.94 -21.54 -1.20
C GLU A 413 2.36 -21.02 -2.58
N TRP A 414 1.58 -20.10 -3.17
CA TRP A 414 1.91 -19.51 -4.46
C TRP A 414 3.25 -18.75 -4.44
N LEU A 415 3.55 -18.07 -3.32
CA LEU A 415 4.78 -17.30 -3.17
C LEU A 415 5.97 -18.25 -3.03
N ARG A 416 5.82 -19.32 -2.25
CA ARG A 416 6.83 -20.38 -2.14
C ARG A 416 7.11 -21.02 -3.50
N ALA A 417 6.07 -21.44 -4.21
CA ALA A 417 6.21 -22.06 -5.54
C ALA A 417 6.94 -21.15 -6.54
N ARG A 418 6.60 -19.84 -6.57
CA ARG A 418 7.28 -18.87 -7.46
C ARG A 418 8.72 -18.57 -7.03
N LEU A 419 9.01 -18.58 -5.72
CA LEU A 419 10.39 -18.48 -5.22
C LEU A 419 11.24 -19.67 -5.65
N ASP A 420 10.72 -20.89 -5.52
CA ASP A 420 11.42 -22.11 -5.90
C ASP A 420 11.72 -22.13 -7.41
N GLN A 421 10.72 -21.79 -8.24
CA GLN A 421 10.90 -21.63 -9.69
C GLN A 421 11.96 -20.59 -10.04
N SER A 422 11.98 -19.46 -9.31
CA SER A 422 12.95 -18.40 -9.54
C SER A 422 14.38 -18.80 -9.18
N ASN A 423 14.56 -19.73 -8.24
CA ASN A 423 15.85 -20.28 -7.83
C ASN A 423 16.36 -21.38 -8.78
N THR A 424 15.47 -22.17 -9.39
CA THR A 424 15.84 -23.22 -10.36
C THR A 424 16.13 -22.69 -11.77
N SER A 425 15.67 -21.49 -12.11
CA SER A 425 15.80 -20.91 -13.45
C SER A 425 17.15 -20.19 -13.68
N HIS A 426 18.18 -20.52 -12.90
CA HIS A 426 19.49 -19.89 -12.92
C HIS A 426 20.61 -20.86 -13.31
#